data_AF-H0PWL8-F1
#
_entry.id   AF-H0PWL8-F1
#
_cell.length_a   1.000
_cell.length_b   1.000
_cell.length_c   1.000
_cell.angle_alpha   90.00
_cell.angle_beta   90.00
_cell.angle_gamma   90.00
#
_symmetry.space_group_name_H-M   'P 1'
#
loop_
_entity.id
_entity.type
_entity.pdbx_description
1 polymer ?
#
loop_
_entity_poly.entity_id
_entity_poly.type
_entity_poly.pdbx_seq_one_letter_code
_entity_poly.pdbx_strand_id
1 'polypeptide(L)'
;MQATPPERLSGLVARACRLAADFAVLAVMDARYSARRAIEIVGVVVVTAVLLVTAWLALVVAVSVWLLGTGTSWPGVLVLAALLNLLAAMAAGLWLKRRLNELPFAATLRQLRGEPPPEEGIS
;
A
#
# COMPACT_ATOMS: atom_id res chain seq x y z
N MET A 1 -40.48 44.80 5.60
CA MET A 1 -40.52 43.73 4.59
C MET A 1 -39.63 42.59 5.11
N GLN A 2 -40.22 41.66 5.86
CA GLN A 2 -39.49 40.60 6.59
C GLN A 2 -39.35 39.38 5.67
N ALA A 3 -38.11 39.00 5.33
CA ALA A 3 -37.83 37.77 4.62
C ALA A 3 -38.17 36.57 5.52
N THR A 4 -38.98 35.65 5.00
CA THR A 4 -39.48 34.48 5.71
C THR A 4 -38.35 33.49 6.02
N PRO A 5 -38.41 32.76 7.15
CA PRO A 5 -37.36 31.83 7.61
C PRO A 5 -36.89 30.75 6.61
N PRO A 6 -37.71 30.18 5.69
CA PRO A 6 -37.24 29.15 4.77
C PRO A 6 -36.22 29.66 3.74
N GLU A 7 -36.26 30.93 3.34
CA GLU A 7 -35.37 31.45 2.28
C GLU A 7 -33.91 31.55 2.72
N ARG A 8 -33.66 31.78 4.02
CA ARG A 8 -32.29 31.84 4.58
C ARG A 8 -31.66 30.46 4.67
N LEU A 9 -32.44 29.44 5.01
CA LEU A 9 -31.98 28.05 5.08
C LEU A 9 -31.63 27.53 3.68
N SER A 10 -32.47 27.82 2.68
CA SER A 10 -32.21 27.48 1.28
C SER A 10 -30.91 28.09 0.76
N GLY A 11 -30.63 29.35 1.13
CA GLY A 11 -29.39 30.03 0.76
C GLY A 11 -28.14 29.44 1.43
N LEU A 12 -28.27 28.97 2.67
CA LEU A 12 -27.18 28.30 3.41
C LEU A 12 -26.90 26.90 2.86
N VAL A 13 -27.95 26.12 2.56
CA VAL A 13 -27.81 24.80 1.92
C VAL A 13 -27.19 24.92 0.54
N ALA A 14 -27.64 25.89 -0.27
CA ALA A 14 -27.07 26.14 -1.58
C ALA A 14 -25.57 26.53 -1.51
N ARG A 15 -25.18 27.33 -0.50
CA ARG A 15 -23.77 27.67 -0.25
C ARG A 15 -22.96 26.47 0.21
N ALA A 16 -23.49 25.64 1.11
CA ALA A 16 -22.83 24.43 1.57
C ALA A 16 -22.63 23.42 0.43
N CYS A 17 -23.65 23.22 -0.41
CA CYS A 17 -23.54 22.39 -1.61
C CYS A 17 -22.51 22.92 -2.61
N ARG A 18 -22.41 24.24 -2.79
CA ARG A 18 -21.38 24.86 -3.64
C ARG A 18 -19.98 24.62 -3.09
N LEU A 19 -19.80 24.79 -1.78
CA LEU A 19 -18.52 24.55 -1.11
C LEU A 19 -18.12 23.08 -1.20
N ALA A 20 -19.07 22.16 -0.97
CA ALA A 20 -18.85 20.72 -1.12
C ALA A 20 -18.48 20.35 -2.56
N ALA A 21 -19.09 20.99 -3.57
CA ALA A 21 -18.74 20.80 -4.97
C ALA A 21 -17.31 21.27 -5.27
N ASP A 22 -16.89 22.42 -4.74
CA ASP A 22 -15.53 22.93 -4.90
C ASP A 22 -14.49 22.01 -4.21
N PHE A 23 -14.78 21.52 -3.00
CA PHE A 23 -13.94 20.53 -2.32
C PHE A 23 -13.91 19.19 -3.05
N ALA A 24 -15.00 18.75 -3.68
CA ALA A 24 -15.03 17.54 -4.49
C ALA A 24 -14.13 17.67 -5.74
N VAL A 25 -14.12 18.85 -6.38
CA VAL A 25 -13.22 19.14 -7.50
C VAL A 25 -11.76 19.13 -7.06
N LEU A 26 -11.44 19.76 -5.92
CA LEU A 26 -10.08 19.70 -5.34
C LEU A 26 -9.67 18.27 -4.97
N ALA A 27 -10.56 17.49 -4.35
CA ALA A 27 -10.31 16.11 -3.97
C ALA A 27 -10.04 15.21 -5.19
N VAL A 28 -10.75 15.43 -6.30
CA VAL A 28 -10.49 14.73 -7.57
C VAL A 28 -9.12 15.09 -8.15
N MET A 29 -8.69 16.36 -8.02
CA MET A 29 -7.37 16.79 -8.48
C MET A 29 -6.24 16.23 -7.62
N ASP A 30 -6.39 16.21 -6.30
CA ASP A 30 -5.41 15.62 -5.39
C ASP A 30 -5.34 14.09 -5.55
N ALA A 31 -6.49 13.44 -5.76
CA ALA A 31 -6.56 12.01 -6.10
C ALA A 31 -5.81 11.69 -7.40
N ARG A 32 -5.89 12.57 -8.42
CA ARG A 32 -5.16 12.39 -9.69
C ARG A 32 -3.66 12.57 -9.54
N TYR A 33 -3.23 13.55 -8.75
CA TYR A 33 -1.81 13.79 -8.48
C TYR A 33 -1.22 12.65 -7.64
N SER A 34 -1.95 12.23 -6.60
CA SER A 34 -1.61 11.11 -5.73
C SER A 34 -1.56 9.78 -6.49
N ALA A 35 -2.51 9.52 -7.40
CA ALA A 35 -2.50 8.34 -8.25
C ALA A 35 -1.26 8.28 -9.14
N ARG A 36 -0.84 9.42 -9.70
CA ARG A 36 0.33 9.48 -10.58
C ARG A 36 1.63 9.21 -9.82
N ARG A 37 1.75 9.75 -8.62
CA ARG A 37 2.86 9.47 -7.70
C ARG A 37 2.83 8.03 -7.18
N ALA A 38 1.64 7.47 -6.96
CA ALA A 38 1.48 6.08 -6.55
C ALA A 38 1.95 5.11 -7.64
N ILE A 39 1.65 5.36 -8.91
CA ILE A 39 2.11 4.53 -10.03
C ILE A 39 3.65 4.52 -10.10
N GLU A 40 4.30 5.67 -9.91
CA GLU A 40 5.76 5.77 -9.91
C GLU A 40 6.38 4.97 -8.76
N ILE A 41 5.82 5.10 -7.55
CA ILE A 41 6.26 4.31 -6.37
C ILE A 41 6.05 2.82 -6.61
N VAL A 42 4.89 2.41 -7.14
CA VAL A 42 4.62 1.01 -7.47
C VAL A 42 5.61 0.50 -8.52
N GLY A 43 5.90 1.30 -9.55
CA GLY A 43 6.91 0.97 -10.55
C GLY A 43 8.29 0.72 -9.94
N VAL A 44 8.77 1.64 -9.09
CA VAL A 44 10.05 1.49 -8.38
C VAL A 44 10.03 0.23 -7.50
N VAL A 45 8.98 0.02 -6.73
CA VAL A 45 8.84 -1.17 -5.86
C VAL A 45 8.87 -2.46 -6.67
N VAL A 46 8.15 -2.53 -7.79
CA VAL A 46 8.13 -3.71 -8.67
C VAL A 46 9.52 -3.96 -9.26
N VAL A 47 10.17 -2.94 -9.80
CA VAL A 47 11.52 -3.05 -10.38
C VAL A 47 12.53 -3.50 -9.32
N THR A 48 12.52 -2.89 -8.13
CA THR A 48 13.37 -3.29 -7.00
C THR A 48 13.08 -4.72 -6.56
N ALA A 49 11.82 -5.13 -6.47
CA ALA A 49 11.45 -6.49 -6.10
C ALA A 49 11.98 -7.52 -7.13
N VAL A 50 11.81 -7.25 -8.43
CA VAL A 50 12.33 -8.10 -9.50
C VAL A 50 13.86 -8.20 -9.41
N LEU A 51 14.57 -7.06 -9.32
CA LEU A 51 16.02 -7.03 -9.18
C LEU A 51 16.50 -7.81 -7.96
N LEU A 52 15.81 -7.68 -6.83
CA LEU A 52 16.15 -8.38 -5.59
C LEU A 52 15.98 -9.90 -5.74
N VAL A 53 14.88 -10.35 -6.37
CA VAL A 53 14.64 -11.78 -6.64
C VAL A 53 15.68 -12.33 -7.62
N THR A 54 16.01 -11.57 -8.68
CA THR A 54 17.05 -11.98 -9.64
C THR A 54 18.43 -12.07 -8.97
N ALA A 55 18.81 -11.09 -8.16
CA ALA A 55 20.06 -11.10 -7.42
C ALA A 55 20.13 -12.29 -6.44
N TRP A 56 19.01 -12.59 -5.75
CA TRP A 56 18.91 -13.75 -4.87
C TRP A 56 19.11 -15.07 -5.62
N LEU A 57 18.42 -15.26 -6.75
CA LEU A 57 18.58 -16.46 -7.57
C LEU A 57 20.02 -16.61 -8.10
N ALA A 58 20.65 -15.52 -8.54
CA ALA A 58 22.05 -15.53 -8.96
C ALA A 58 22.97 -15.97 -7.81
N LEU A 59 22.72 -15.52 -6.58
CA LEU A 59 23.45 -15.92 -5.39
C LEU A 59 23.26 -17.42 -5.09
N VAL A 60 22.02 -17.92 -5.13
CA VAL A 60 21.72 -19.36 -4.94
C VAL A 60 22.46 -20.21 -5.97
N VAL A 61 22.47 -19.79 -7.24
CA VAL A 61 23.21 -20.48 -8.30
C VAL A 61 24.72 -20.42 -8.04
N ALA A 62 25.26 -19.27 -7.68
CA ALA A 62 26.69 -19.12 -7.37
C ALA A 62 27.13 -20.04 -6.22
N VAL A 63 26.36 -20.10 -5.14
CA VAL A 63 26.59 -21.01 -4.00
C VAL A 63 26.52 -22.48 -4.45
N SER A 64 25.53 -22.81 -5.28
CA SER A 64 25.35 -24.18 -5.79
C SER A 64 26.53 -24.63 -6.65
N VAL A 65 27.01 -23.78 -7.55
CA VAL A 65 28.19 -24.02 -8.40
C VAL A 65 29.46 -24.11 -7.56
N TRP A 66 29.62 -23.26 -6.55
CA TRP A 66 30.77 -23.31 -5.64
C TRP A 66 30.82 -24.63 -4.87
N LEU A 67 29.68 -25.13 -4.35
CA LEU A 67 29.61 -26.43 -3.67
C LEU A 67 29.89 -27.62 -4.60
N LEU A 68 29.49 -27.54 -5.87
CA LEU A 68 29.83 -28.57 -6.86
C LEU A 68 31.34 -28.62 -7.09
N GLY A 69 32.01 -27.46 -7.10
CA GLY A 69 33.47 -27.34 -7.22
C GLY A 69 34.24 -27.93 -6.03
N THR A 70 33.64 -28.01 -4.84
CA THR A 70 34.27 -28.62 -3.65
C THR A 70 34.11 -30.13 -3.56
N GLY A 71 33.54 -30.78 -4.59
CA GLY A 71 33.30 -32.23 -4.60
C GLY A 71 32.05 -32.67 -3.85
N THR A 72 31.14 -31.74 -3.54
CA THR A 72 29.88 -32.04 -2.87
C THR A 72 28.96 -32.82 -3.81
N SER A 73 28.31 -33.87 -3.30
CA SER A 73 27.36 -34.65 -4.08
C SER A 73 26.14 -33.81 -4.50
N TRP A 74 25.65 -34.02 -5.73
CA TRP A 74 24.46 -33.36 -6.29
C TRP A 74 23.25 -33.26 -5.32
N PRO A 75 22.92 -34.29 -4.52
CA PRO A 75 21.83 -34.20 -3.56
C PRO A 75 22.04 -33.12 -2.49
N GLY A 76 23.28 -32.93 -2.01
CA GLY A 76 23.59 -31.92 -0.98
C GLY A 76 23.38 -30.49 -1.50
N VAL A 77 23.75 -30.25 -2.75
CA VAL A 77 23.55 -28.97 -3.45
C VAL A 77 22.06 -28.66 -3.58
N LEU A 78 21.27 -29.66 -3.98
CA LEU A 78 19.82 -29.52 -4.13
C LEU A 78 19.11 -29.29 -2.79
N VAL A 79 19.52 -29.96 -1.73
CA VAL A 79 18.99 -29.74 -0.37
C VAL A 79 19.29 -28.31 0.09
N LEU A 80 20.51 -27.81 -0.14
CA LEU A 80 20.86 -26.44 0.24
C LEU A 80 20.07 -25.41 -0.59
N ALA A 81 19.93 -25.62 -1.90
CA ALA A 81 19.11 -24.77 -2.77
C ALA A 81 17.63 -24.78 -2.35
N ALA A 82 17.11 -25.92 -1.92
CA ALA A 82 15.75 -26.04 -1.39
C ALA A 82 15.60 -25.26 -0.07
N LEU A 83 16.56 -25.36 0.85
CA LEU A 83 16.56 -24.59 2.10
C LEU A 83 16.60 -23.07 1.86
N LEU A 84 17.45 -22.61 0.93
CA LEU A 84 17.53 -21.20 0.56
C LEU A 84 16.22 -20.69 -0.07
N ASN A 85 15.57 -21.50 -0.92
CA ASN A 85 14.26 -21.16 -1.46
C ASN A 85 13.18 -21.13 -0.37
N LEU A 86 13.21 -22.05 0.58
CA LEU A 86 12.25 -22.10 1.68
C LEU A 86 12.39 -20.87 2.60
N LEU A 87 13.63 -20.43 2.87
CA LEU A 87 13.92 -19.18 3.59
C LEU A 87 13.37 -17.97 2.84
N ALA A 88 13.57 -17.89 1.52
CA ALA A 88 13.02 -16.82 0.71
C ALA A 88 11.49 -16.83 0.70
N ALA A 89 10.86 -18.00 0.60
CA ALA A 89 9.41 -18.16 0.67
C ALA A 89 8.85 -17.71 2.03
N MET A 90 9.51 -18.09 3.13
CA MET A 90 9.14 -17.62 4.47
C MET A 90 9.29 -16.10 4.61
N ALA A 91 10.39 -15.53 4.14
CA ALA A 91 10.61 -14.08 4.17
C ALA A 91 9.54 -13.34 3.36
N ALA A 92 9.20 -13.82 2.16
CA ALA A 92 8.13 -13.27 1.34
C ALA A 92 6.76 -13.38 2.02
N GLY A 93 6.45 -14.52 2.65
CA GLY A 93 5.22 -14.73 3.41
C GLY A 93 5.11 -13.79 4.62
N LEU A 94 6.21 -13.60 5.37
CA LEU A 94 6.26 -12.66 6.49
C LEU A 94 6.14 -11.20 6.02
N TRP A 95 6.78 -10.85 4.91
CA TRP A 95 6.69 -9.51 4.33
C TRP A 95 5.27 -9.21 3.84
N LEU A 96 4.62 -10.15 3.16
CA LEU A 96 3.22 -10.04 2.75
C LEU A 96 2.30 -9.93 3.97
N LYS A 97 2.51 -10.75 5.01
CA LYS A 97 1.75 -10.68 6.25
C LYS A 97 1.92 -9.32 6.95
N ARG A 98 3.14 -8.78 7.00
CA ARG A 98 3.41 -7.43 7.52
C ARG A 98 2.74 -6.36 6.68
N ARG A 99 2.85 -6.41 5.36
CA ARG A 99 2.17 -5.48 4.45
C ARG A 99 0.66 -5.51 4.60
N LEU A 100 0.05 -6.67 4.79
CA LEU A 100 -1.39 -6.81 5.05
C LEU A 100 -1.79 -6.25 6.42
N ASN A 101 -0.93 -6.37 7.42
CA ASN A 101 -1.15 -5.76 8.74
C ASN A 101 -0.91 -4.24 8.76
N GLU A 102 0.00 -3.76 7.92
CA GLU A 102 0.37 -2.34 7.78
C GLU A 102 -0.47 -1.62 6.73
N LEU A 103 -1.23 -2.34 5.91
CA LEU A 103 -2.11 -1.74 4.91
C LEU A 103 -3.15 -0.90 5.66
N PRO A 104 -3.32 0.38 5.28
CA PRO A 104 -4.31 1.29 5.84
C PRO A 104 -5.73 0.84 5.52
N PHE A 105 -6.01 -0.44 5.26
CA PHE A 105 -7.35 -0.95 5.06
C PHE A 105 -8.25 -0.63 6.25
N ALA A 106 -7.71 -0.62 7.48
CA ALA A 106 -8.41 -0.12 8.66
C ALA A 106 -8.68 1.39 8.61
N ALA A 107 -7.73 2.20 8.13
CA ALA A 107 -7.89 3.65 7.99
C ALA A 107 -8.80 4.03 6.81
N THR A 108 -8.70 3.33 5.68
CA THR A 108 -9.55 3.44 4.49
C THR A 108 -10.95 2.95 4.80
N LEU A 109 -11.13 1.84 5.55
CA LEU A 109 -12.46 1.46 6.04
C LEU A 109 -13.01 2.49 7.03
N ARG A 110 -12.18 3.05 7.92
CA ARG A 110 -12.62 4.06 8.89
C ARG A 110 -13.00 5.39 8.22
N GLN A 111 -12.27 5.79 7.16
CA GLN A 111 -12.66 6.91 6.30
C GLN A 111 -13.92 6.61 5.48
N LEU A 112 -14.07 5.38 4.95
CA LEU A 112 -15.29 4.98 4.22
C LEU A 112 -16.51 4.82 5.13
N ARG A 113 -16.29 4.45 6.40
CA ARG A 113 -17.34 4.31 7.42
C ARG A 113 -17.74 5.67 8.01
N GLY A 114 -16.97 6.73 7.72
CA GLY A 114 -17.32 8.10 8.09
C GLY A 114 -17.41 8.30 9.59
N GLU A 115 -16.57 7.61 10.38
CA GLU A 115 -16.59 7.72 11.83
C GLU A 115 -16.08 9.13 12.23
N PRO A 116 -16.92 10.01 12.79
CA PRO A 116 -16.44 11.29 13.28
C PRO A 116 -15.45 11.06 14.43
N PRO A 117 -14.47 11.96 14.63
CA PRO A 117 -13.61 11.90 15.81
C PRO A 117 -14.50 11.85 17.06
N PRO A 118 -14.10 11.10 18.12
CA PRO A 118 -14.84 11.10 19.36
C PRO A 118 -14.92 12.56 19.78
N GLU A 119 -16.14 13.09 19.90
CA GLU A 119 -16.33 14.40 20.47
C GLU A 119 -15.72 14.34 21.86
N GLU A 120 -14.53 14.95 22.00
CA GLU A 120 -13.99 15.33 23.28
C GLU A 120 -15.12 16.12 23.94
N GLY A 121 -15.75 15.49 24.93
CA GLY A 121 -16.79 16.11 25.71
C GLY A 121 -16.25 17.38 26.31
N ILE A 122 -16.56 18.50 25.66
CA ILE A 122 -16.46 19.81 26.27
C ILE A 122 -17.67 19.89 27.20
N SER A 123 -17.44 19.44 28.44
CA SER A 123 -18.30 19.71 29.59
C SER A 123 -18.16 21.16 30.02
#